data_AF-A0A3S3AFG7-F1
#
_entry.id   AF-A0A3S3AFG7-F1
#
_cell.length_a   1.000
_cell.length_b   1.000
_cell.length_c   1.000
_cell.angle_alpha   90.00
_cell.angle_beta   90.00
_cell.angle_gamma   90.00
#
_symmetry.space_group_name_H-M   'P 1'
#
loop_
_entity.id
_entity.type
_entity.pdbx_description
1 polymer ?
#
loop_
_entity_poly.entity_id
_entity_poly.type
_entity_poly.pdbx_seq_one_letter_code
_entity_poly.pdbx_strand_id
1 'polypeptide(L)'
;MLASLGYGVVDWLVDLWRVADGGPVYSPVFTRPDFFNGADFLSVSQSLALRNRLRDIAGNFAGWQESVPRDGRIRAGWFLDTWVPFAAFGGSTIVLFADCDPGPGGAVGQVISYVHDPDQISLVALDGEAYLDASLTWFRDQAEEFVPEPED
;
A
#
# COMPACT_ATOMS: atom_id res chain seq x y z
N MET A 1 0.84 12.52 -16.50
CA MET A 1 1.34 11.42 -15.64
C MET A 1 0.23 10.56 -15.07
N LEU A 2 -0.92 11.08 -14.63
CA LEU A 2 -2.04 10.21 -14.20
C LEU A 2 -2.54 9.26 -15.32
N ALA A 3 -2.57 9.73 -16.58
CA ALA A 3 -2.96 8.90 -17.73
C ALA A 3 -2.03 7.69 -17.98
N SER A 4 -0.78 7.69 -17.48
CA SER A 4 0.14 6.55 -17.64
C SER A 4 -0.06 5.45 -16.59
N LEU A 5 -0.89 5.67 -15.56
CA LEU A 5 -1.28 4.62 -14.64
C LEU A 5 -2.38 3.70 -15.23
N GLY A 6 -2.94 4.07 -16.39
CA GLY A 6 -4.05 3.38 -17.04
C GLY A 6 -5.41 3.92 -16.58
N TYR A 7 -6.45 3.76 -17.41
CA TYR A 7 -7.83 4.00 -17.02
C TYR A 7 -8.19 2.96 -15.94
N GLY A 8 -8.50 3.38 -14.70
CA GLY A 8 -8.91 2.46 -13.63
C GLY A 8 -8.28 2.69 -12.25
N VAL A 9 -7.45 3.72 -12.06
CA VAL A 9 -7.04 4.13 -10.70
C VAL A 9 -8.24 4.72 -9.98
N VAL A 10 -8.45 4.32 -8.74
CA VAL A 10 -9.55 4.81 -7.88
C VAL A 10 -9.42 6.29 -7.56
N ASP A 11 -10.56 6.98 -7.49
CA ASP A 11 -10.64 8.44 -7.37
C ASP A 11 -9.94 8.96 -6.10
N TRP A 12 -10.10 8.27 -4.96
CA TRP A 12 -9.47 8.71 -3.70
C TRP A 12 -7.95 8.79 -3.80
N LEU A 13 -7.32 7.88 -4.55
CA LEU A 13 -5.87 7.87 -4.72
C LEU A 13 -5.42 8.96 -5.71
N VAL A 14 -6.23 9.22 -6.73
CA VAL A 14 -6.01 10.36 -7.64
C VAL A 14 -6.08 11.68 -6.87
N ASP A 15 -7.07 11.83 -6.00
CA ASP A 15 -7.25 13.02 -5.17
C ASP A 15 -6.11 13.17 -4.16
N LEU A 16 -5.65 12.07 -3.56
CA LEU A 16 -4.47 12.08 -2.70
C LEU A 16 -3.21 12.59 -3.43
N TRP A 17 -2.98 12.12 -4.66
CA TRP A 17 -1.85 12.61 -5.48
C TRP A 17 -2.01 14.04 -5.98
N ARG A 18 -3.24 14.57 -6.04
CA ARG A 18 -3.47 16.01 -6.32
C ARG A 18 -3.10 16.87 -5.12
N VAL A 19 -3.25 16.36 -3.90
CA VAL A 19 -2.83 17.05 -2.67
C VAL A 19 -1.30 17.06 -2.57
N ALA A 20 -0.65 15.92 -2.79
CA ALA A 20 0.81 15.82 -2.84
C ALA A 20 1.27 14.69 -3.77
N ASP A 21 2.29 14.94 -4.60
CA ASP A 21 2.86 13.92 -5.50
C ASP A 21 4.03 13.19 -4.81
N GLY A 22 3.72 12.47 -3.74
CA GLY A 22 4.68 11.80 -2.87
C GLY A 22 5.14 12.63 -1.68
N GLY A 23 5.91 12.00 -0.80
CA GLY A 23 6.51 12.60 0.40
C GLY A 23 8.03 12.55 0.39
N PRO A 24 8.70 13.20 1.35
CA PRO A 24 10.13 13.02 1.57
C PRO A 24 10.43 11.58 1.95
N VAL A 25 11.60 11.08 1.53
CA VAL A 25 12.09 9.75 1.96
C VAL A 25 12.36 9.77 3.46
N TYR A 26 12.01 8.69 4.16
CA TYR A 26 12.12 8.58 5.63
C TYR A 26 11.28 9.60 6.40
N SER A 27 10.23 10.12 5.77
CA SER A 27 9.23 10.98 6.40
C SER A 27 7.86 10.35 6.21
N PRO A 28 7.59 9.21 6.88
CA PRO A 28 6.39 8.46 6.63
C PRO A 28 5.16 9.24 7.03
N VAL A 29 4.13 9.16 6.18
CA VAL A 29 2.81 9.79 6.40
C VAL A 29 1.68 8.78 6.37
N PHE A 30 2.01 7.52 6.12
CA PHE A 30 1.09 6.39 6.12
C PHE A 30 1.53 5.33 7.10
N THR A 31 0.59 4.64 7.71
CA THR A 31 0.86 3.42 8.48
C THR A 31 0.03 2.28 7.93
N ARG A 32 0.48 1.07 8.23
CA ARG A 32 -0.41 -0.09 8.30
C ARG A 32 -0.82 -0.19 9.77
N PRO A 33 -2.11 -0.10 10.12
CA PRO A 33 -2.55 -0.42 11.48
C PRO A 33 -1.96 -1.75 11.95
N ASP A 34 -1.58 -1.80 13.22
CA ASP A 34 -0.86 -2.91 13.88
C ASP A 34 0.63 -3.05 13.52
N PHE A 35 1.21 -2.14 12.72
CA PHE A 35 2.65 -2.09 12.45
C PHE A 35 3.23 -0.77 12.95
N PHE A 36 4.37 -0.84 13.66
CA PHE A 36 5.09 0.34 14.17
C PHE A 36 5.84 1.11 13.09
N ASN A 37 5.98 0.56 11.88
CA ASN A 37 6.71 1.22 10.81
C ASN A 37 5.78 2.07 9.95
N GLY A 38 6.12 3.36 9.81
CA GLY A 38 5.49 4.23 8.84
C GLY A 38 5.98 3.95 7.41
N ALA A 39 5.13 4.16 6.41
CA ALA A 39 5.40 4.04 5.00
C ALA A 39 5.51 5.42 4.33
N ASP A 40 6.51 5.57 3.47
CA ASP A 40 6.74 6.76 2.68
C ASP A 40 5.68 6.86 1.58
N PHE A 41 5.15 8.07 1.38
CA PHE A 41 4.21 8.33 0.29
C PHE A 41 4.95 8.34 -1.06
N LEU A 42 4.56 7.44 -1.96
CA LEU A 42 5.13 7.35 -3.29
C LEU A 42 4.51 8.43 -4.19
N SER A 43 5.36 9.14 -4.93
CA SER A 43 4.92 9.93 -6.08
C SER A 43 4.29 9.03 -7.15
N VAL A 44 3.55 9.61 -8.09
CA VAL A 44 2.98 8.92 -9.25
C VAL A 44 4.08 8.20 -10.04
N SER A 45 5.26 8.81 -10.18
CA SER A 45 6.37 8.19 -10.92
C SER A 45 7.00 7.03 -10.14
N GLN A 46 7.15 7.15 -8.82
CA GLN A 46 7.64 6.06 -7.95
C GLN A 46 6.64 4.91 -7.89
N SER A 47 5.34 5.20 -7.77
CA SER A 47 4.26 4.23 -7.83
C SER A 47 4.30 3.43 -9.13
N LEU A 48 4.41 4.12 -10.28
CA LEU A 48 4.51 3.45 -11.58
C LEU A 48 5.78 2.60 -11.70
N ALA A 49 6.92 3.11 -11.23
CA ALA A 49 8.18 2.37 -11.25
C ALA A 49 8.11 1.10 -10.38
N LEU A 50 7.54 1.20 -9.18
CA LEU A 50 7.34 0.06 -8.29
C LEU A 50 6.36 -0.94 -8.89
N ARG A 51 5.21 -0.49 -9.41
CA ARG A 51 4.22 -1.34 -10.07
C ARG A 51 4.82 -2.12 -11.24
N ASN A 52 5.62 -1.45 -12.09
CA ASN A 52 6.32 -2.11 -13.20
C ASN A 52 7.33 -3.15 -12.69
N ARG A 53 8.13 -2.80 -11.67
CA ARG A 53 9.07 -3.74 -11.07
C ARG A 53 8.37 -4.98 -10.51
N LEU A 54 7.27 -4.80 -9.76
CA LEU A 54 6.50 -5.90 -9.18
C LEU A 54 5.93 -6.80 -10.28
N ARG A 55 5.38 -6.21 -11.34
CA ARG A 55 4.92 -6.95 -12.53
C ARG A 55 6.04 -7.78 -13.15
N ASP A 56 7.23 -7.20 -13.32
CA ASP A 56 8.36 -7.88 -13.96
C ASP A 56 8.86 -9.08 -13.14
N ILE A 57 8.76 -9.03 -11.80
CA ILE A 57 9.17 -10.14 -10.93
C ILE A 57 8.04 -11.10 -10.56
N ALA A 58 6.77 -10.78 -10.83
CA ALA A 58 5.62 -11.59 -10.43
C ALA A 58 5.69 -13.03 -10.96
N GLY A 59 6.31 -13.25 -12.13
CA GLY A 59 6.54 -14.59 -12.69
C GLY A 59 7.41 -15.50 -11.81
N ASN A 60 8.28 -14.94 -10.97
CA ASN A 60 9.11 -15.70 -10.03
C ASN A 60 8.27 -16.29 -8.88
N PHE A 61 7.06 -15.78 -8.67
CA PHE A 61 6.12 -16.22 -7.64
C PHE A 61 5.01 -17.10 -8.21
N ALA A 62 5.23 -17.71 -9.39
CA ALA A 62 4.27 -18.65 -9.98
C ALA A 62 4.04 -19.84 -9.03
N GLY A 63 2.79 -20.04 -8.61
CA GLY A 63 2.41 -21.09 -7.67
C GLY A 63 2.71 -20.76 -6.21
N TRP A 64 3.16 -19.54 -5.89
CA TRP A 64 3.26 -19.07 -4.52
C TRP A 64 1.89 -19.11 -3.84
N GLN A 65 1.90 -19.51 -2.57
CA GLN A 65 0.74 -19.58 -1.71
C GLN A 65 1.11 -18.98 -0.37
N GLU A 66 0.17 -18.24 0.21
CA GLU A 66 0.32 -17.71 1.55
C GLU A 66 0.27 -18.85 2.57
N SER A 67 1.02 -18.68 3.66
CA SER A 67 0.99 -19.62 4.80
C SER A 67 -0.36 -19.63 5.51
N VAL A 68 -1.11 -18.53 5.41
CA VAL A 68 -2.44 -18.35 5.98
C VAL A 68 -3.41 -17.99 4.85
N PRO A 69 -4.64 -18.52 4.84
CA PRO A 69 -5.63 -18.13 3.84
C PRO A 69 -5.88 -16.62 3.82
N ARG A 70 -5.79 -16.01 2.64
CA ARG A 70 -6.16 -14.62 2.40
C ARG A 70 -7.64 -14.37 2.69
N ASP A 71 -7.96 -13.12 3.01
CA ASP A 71 -9.32 -12.60 2.88
C ASP A 71 -9.84 -12.80 1.43
N GLY A 72 -11.01 -13.42 1.28
CA GLY A 72 -11.61 -13.75 -0.02
C GLY A 72 -12.01 -12.53 -0.86
N ARG A 73 -12.03 -11.33 -0.25
CA ARG A 73 -12.22 -10.04 -0.92
C ARG A 73 -11.00 -9.62 -1.74
N ILE A 74 -9.87 -10.28 -1.57
CA ILE A 74 -8.65 -10.03 -2.32
C ILE A 74 -8.46 -11.18 -3.31
N ARG A 75 -8.24 -10.85 -4.59
CA ARG A 75 -7.98 -11.86 -5.62
C ARG A 75 -6.67 -12.59 -5.36
N ALA A 76 -6.62 -13.87 -5.77
CA ALA A 76 -5.42 -14.69 -5.66
C ALA A 76 -4.30 -14.20 -6.59
N GLY A 77 -3.06 -14.48 -6.21
CA GLY A 77 -1.84 -14.03 -6.88
C GLY A 77 -0.92 -13.29 -5.93
N TRP A 78 0.37 -13.27 -6.28
CA TRP A 78 1.38 -12.51 -5.54
C TRP A 78 1.36 -11.01 -5.91
N PHE A 79 1.03 -10.70 -7.16
CA PHE A 79 0.82 -9.34 -7.62
C PHE A 79 -0.18 -9.33 -8.78
N LEU A 80 -1.06 -8.33 -8.81
CA LEU A 80 -1.99 -8.07 -9.91
C LEU A 80 -1.76 -6.65 -10.43
N ASP A 81 -1.83 -6.47 -11.76
CA ASP A 81 -1.66 -5.15 -12.37
C ASP A 81 -2.69 -4.14 -11.84
N THR A 82 -3.85 -4.58 -11.36
CA THR A 82 -4.89 -3.72 -10.78
C THR A 82 -4.58 -3.23 -9.36
N TRP A 83 -3.47 -3.67 -8.74
CA TRP A 83 -3.00 -3.16 -7.46
C TRP A 83 -2.03 -2.01 -7.68
N VAL A 84 -2.44 -0.82 -7.23
CA VAL A 84 -1.68 0.42 -7.45
C VAL A 84 -0.96 0.79 -6.17
N PRO A 85 0.38 0.67 -6.10
CA PRO A 85 1.13 0.98 -4.88
C PRO A 85 1.11 2.48 -4.63
N PHE A 86 0.82 2.91 -3.41
CA PHE A 86 0.84 4.33 -3.05
C PHE A 86 1.78 4.64 -1.89
N ALA A 87 2.15 3.65 -1.07
CA ALA A 87 3.13 3.84 0.00
C ALA A 87 4.03 2.62 0.14
N ALA A 88 5.27 2.82 0.57
CA ALA A 88 6.20 1.73 0.82
C ALA A 88 7.16 2.02 1.98
N PHE A 89 7.63 0.97 2.63
CA PHE A 89 8.63 1.03 3.69
C PHE A 89 9.77 0.03 3.43
N GLY A 90 10.97 0.36 3.90
CA GLY A 90 12.10 -0.59 3.99
C GLY A 90 12.56 -1.15 2.64
N GLY A 91 12.46 -0.38 1.55
CA GLY A 91 12.80 -0.91 0.22
C GLY A 91 11.73 -1.84 -0.37
N SER A 92 10.46 -1.65 0.01
CA SER A 92 9.29 -2.47 -0.37
C SER A 92 9.12 -3.76 0.44
N THR A 93 9.71 -3.84 1.64
CA THR A 93 9.38 -4.88 2.64
C THR A 93 7.93 -4.77 3.11
N ILE A 94 7.38 -3.55 3.11
CA ILE A 94 5.94 -3.29 3.23
C ILE A 94 5.53 -2.42 2.06
N VAL A 95 4.43 -2.77 1.40
CA VAL A 95 3.82 -1.96 0.33
C VAL A 95 2.32 -1.87 0.57
N LEU A 96 1.78 -0.65 0.52
CA LEU A 96 0.34 -0.40 0.54
C LEU A 96 -0.16 -0.14 -0.87
N PHE A 97 -1.26 -0.78 -1.23
CA PHE A 97 -1.88 -0.69 -2.55
C PHE A 97 -3.34 -0.23 -2.43
N ALA A 98 -3.77 0.55 -3.41
CA ALA A 98 -5.18 0.65 -3.75
C ALA A 98 -5.53 -0.53 -4.67
N ASP A 99 -6.49 -1.36 -4.26
CA ASP A 99 -6.97 -2.49 -5.04
C ASP A 99 -8.13 -2.05 -5.97
N CYS A 100 -7.84 -1.97 -7.27
CA CYS A 100 -8.79 -1.46 -8.25
C CYS A 100 -9.67 -2.56 -8.90
N ASP A 101 -9.42 -3.84 -8.62
CA ASP A 101 -10.24 -4.98 -9.08
C ASP A 101 -10.27 -6.08 -8.00
N PRO A 102 -11.00 -5.83 -6.90
CA PRO A 102 -11.04 -6.76 -5.78
C PRO A 102 -11.75 -8.06 -6.13
N GLY A 103 -11.64 -9.04 -5.24
CA GLY A 103 -12.36 -10.31 -5.32
C GLY A 103 -13.84 -10.16 -4.96
N PRO A 104 -14.63 -11.24 -5.08
CA PRO A 104 -16.04 -11.25 -4.67
C PRO A 104 -16.24 -10.75 -3.23
N GLY A 105 -17.14 -9.77 -3.06
CA GLY A 105 -17.44 -9.17 -1.76
C GLY A 105 -16.43 -8.11 -1.29
N GLY A 106 -15.39 -7.83 -2.06
CA GLY A 106 -14.52 -6.67 -1.86
C GLY A 106 -15.10 -5.39 -2.47
N ALA A 107 -14.45 -4.26 -2.16
CA ALA A 107 -14.85 -2.93 -2.62
C ALA A 107 -13.76 -2.31 -3.49
N VAL A 108 -14.13 -1.75 -4.64
CA VAL A 108 -13.16 -1.10 -5.54
C VAL A 108 -12.56 0.09 -4.81
N GLY A 109 -11.23 0.11 -4.69
CA GLY A 109 -10.51 1.11 -3.90
C GLY A 109 -10.27 0.72 -2.45
N GLN A 110 -10.57 -0.52 -2.05
CA GLN A 110 -10.09 -1.07 -0.78
C GLN A 110 -8.55 -0.99 -0.71
N VAL A 111 -8.03 -0.87 0.51
CA VAL A 111 -6.58 -0.80 0.75
C VAL A 111 -6.08 -2.16 1.19
N ILE A 112 -5.03 -2.65 0.53
CA ILE A 112 -4.35 -3.89 0.87
C ILE A 112 -2.86 -3.63 1.16
N SER A 113 -2.24 -4.50 1.95
CA SER A 113 -0.80 -4.47 2.23
C SER A 113 -0.12 -5.74 1.79
N TYR A 114 1.08 -5.64 1.21
CA TYR A 114 2.05 -6.74 1.16
C TYR A 114 3.10 -6.55 2.26
N VAL A 115 3.50 -7.64 2.91
CA VAL A 115 4.62 -7.73 3.88
C VAL A 115 5.51 -8.89 3.45
N HIS A 116 6.84 -8.73 3.42
CA HIS A 116 7.77 -9.74 2.87
C HIS A 116 8.10 -10.90 3.83
N ASP A 117 8.14 -10.68 5.14
CA ASP A 117 8.61 -11.70 6.10
C ASP A 117 7.65 -11.87 7.29
N PRO A 118 6.69 -12.83 7.22
CA PRO A 118 6.42 -13.72 6.08
C PRO A 118 5.72 -12.99 4.93
N ASP A 119 5.90 -13.51 3.70
CA ASP A 119 5.17 -13.04 2.51
C ASP A 119 3.66 -13.16 2.76
N GLN A 120 2.99 -12.01 2.92
CA GLN A 120 1.57 -11.95 3.25
C GLN A 120 0.91 -10.74 2.60
N ILE A 121 -0.26 -10.97 2.01
CA ILE A 121 -1.16 -9.92 1.52
C ILE A 121 -2.39 -9.87 2.42
N SER A 122 -2.69 -8.69 2.96
CA SER A 122 -3.78 -8.47 3.92
C SER A 122 -4.70 -7.34 3.48
N LEU A 123 -5.98 -7.46 3.81
CA LEU A 123 -6.93 -6.36 3.71
C LEU A 123 -6.70 -5.39 4.87
N VAL A 124 -6.51 -4.11 4.57
CA VAL A 124 -6.23 -3.07 5.56
C VAL A 124 -7.46 -2.21 5.82
N ALA A 125 -8.18 -1.82 4.77
CA ALA A 125 -9.40 -1.03 4.88
C ALA A 125 -10.33 -1.29 3.69
N LEU A 126 -11.62 -1.01 3.86
CA LEU A 126 -12.64 -1.23 2.82
C LEU A 126 -12.66 -0.14 1.75
N ASP A 127 -12.08 1.02 2.04
CA ASP A 127 -11.93 2.13 1.11
C ASP A 127 -10.77 3.04 1.58
N GLY A 128 -10.44 4.02 0.74
CA GLY A 128 -9.36 4.96 1.02
C GLY A 128 -9.64 5.91 2.18
N GLU A 129 -10.90 6.31 2.40
CA GLU A 129 -11.26 7.25 3.48
C GLU A 129 -11.10 6.56 4.84
N ALA A 130 -11.67 5.36 4.99
CA ALA A 130 -11.50 4.52 6.16
C ALA A 130 -10.02 4.20 6.44
N TYR A 131 -9.22 4.00 5.38
CA TYR A 131 -7.78 3.84 5.52
C TYR A 131 -7.09 5.09 6.08
N LEU A 132 -7.36 6.26 5.50
CA LEU A 132 -6.73 7.52 5.91
C LEU A 132 -7.08 7.86 7.36
N ASP A 133 -8.33 7.67 7.76
CA ASP A 133 -8.79 7.87 9.14
C ASP A 133 -8.10 6.91 10.11
N ALA A 134 -7.99 5.63 9.76
CA ALA A 134 -7.31 4.63 10.58
C ALA A 134 -5.81 4.92 10.70
N SER A 135 -5.15 5.26 9.58
CA SER A 135 -3.72 5.61 9.54
C SER A 135 -3.42 6.85 10.39
N LEU A 136 -4.26 7.88 10.28
CA LEU A 136 -4.12 9.11 11.07
C LEU A 136 -4.36 8.86 12.56
N THR A 137 -5.35 8.05 12.91
CA THR A 137 -5.63 7.66 14.30
C THR A 137 -4.44 6.92 14.88
N TRP A 138 -3.91 5.93 14.15
CA TRP A 138 -2.73 5.17 14.58
C TRP A 138 -1.50 6.06 14.82
N PHE A 139 -1.19 6.99 13.90
CA PHE A 139 -0.09 7.94 14.10
C PHE A 139 -0.26 8.81 15.34
N ARG A 140 -1.48 9.23 15.65
CA ARG A 140 -1.75 10.06 16.83
C ARG A 140 -1.60 9.25 18.12
N ASP A 141 -2.11 8.02 18.11
CA ASP A 141 -2.06 7.14 19.28
C ASP A 141 -0.64 6.64 19.57
N GLN A 142 0.19 6.51 18.54
CA GLN A 142 1.58 6.04 18.63
C GLN A 142 2.59 7.19 18.48
N ALA A 143 2.17 8.45 18.63
CA ALA A 143 3.01 9.61 18.34
C ALA A 143 4.37 9.59 19.08
N GLU A 144 4.39 9.05 20.31
CA GLU A 144 5.60 8.92 21.14
C GLU A 144 6.63 7.94 20.56
N GLU A 145 6.19 6.89 19.85
CA GLU A 145 7.07 5.90 19.20
C GLU A 145 7.73 6.46 17.91
N PHE A 146 7.17 7.54 17.36
CA PHE A 146 7.68 8.20 16.15
C PHE A 146 8.51 9.45 16.44
N VAL A 147 8.73 9.80 17.72
CA VAL A 147 9.66 10.88 18.11
C VAL A 147 11.09 10.33 18.06
N PRO A 148 12.01 10.94 17.30
CA PRO A 148 13.42 10.57 17.35
C PRO A 148 13.93 10.76 18.79
N GLU A 149 14.57 9.73 19.36
CA GLU A 149 15.33 9.87 20.60
C GLU A 149 16.30 11.07 20.45
N PRO A 150 16.43 11.95 21.45
CA PRO A 150 17.37 13.05 21.37
C PRO A 150 18.79 12.49 21.14
N GLU A 151 19.48 13.02 20.13
CA GLU A 151 20.90 12.73 19.93
C GLU A 151 21.68 13.30 21.13
N ASP A 152 22.31 12.42 21.92
CA ASP A 152 23.25 12.78 23.00
C ASP A 152 24.52 13.47 22.48
#